data_AF-A0A2G9GR10-F1
#
_entry.id   AF-A0A2G9GR10-F1
#
_cell.length_a   1.000
_cell.length_b   1.000
_cell.length_c   1.000
_cell.angle_alpha   90.00
_cell.angle_beta   90.00
_cell.angle_gamma   90.00
#
_symmetry.space_group_name_H-M   'P 1'
#
loop_
_entity.id
_entity.type
_entity.pdbx_description
1 polymer ?
#
loop_
_entity_poly.entity_id
_entity_poly.type
_entity_poly.pdbx_seq_one_letter_code
_entity_poly.pdbx_strand_id
1 'polypeptide(L)'
;MTKPEPTIATSSKIRFDDSDDHVSSSEDEGELERELAEVTFEELQRARSDGSEMVYRKPNTEKKGSRANKNRPMEMSSKKPVGRFREVIQVPKKVVRDPRFESLCGTLDVDGFKKRYNFLYENTLPAEREELKKQ
;
A
#
# COMPACT_ATOMS: atom_id res chain seq x y z
N MET A 1 14.07 -52.82 -27.81
CA MET A 1 13.33 -51.55 -27.92
C MET A 1 12.01 -51.73 -27.20
N THR A 2 11.87 -51.22 -25.98
CA THR A 2 10.58 -51.06 -25.30
C THR A 2 10.66 -49.77 -24.51
N LYS A 3 9.97 -48.73 -24.97
CA LYS A 3 9.88 -47.45 -24.25
C LYS A 3 8.86 -47.63 -23.11
N PRO A 4 9.08 -47.05 -21.91
CA PRO A 4 8.01 -47.00 -20.92
C PRO A 4 6.93 -46.01 -21.37
N GLU A 5 5.67 -46.43 -21.25
CA GLU A 5 4.46 -45.66 -21.55
C GLU A 5 4.33 -44.42 -20.64
N PRO A 6 3.79 -43.29 -21.13
CA PRO A 6 3.57 -42.10 -20.31
C PRO A 6 2.35 -42.31 -19.40
N THR A 7 2.55 -42.27 -18.08
CA THR A 7 1.45 -42.25 -17.11
C THR A 7 0.79 -40.87 -17.10
N ILE A 8 -0.41 -40.79 -17.67
CA ILE A 8 -1.24 -39.60 -17.68
C ILE A 8 -1.69 -39.33 -16.25
N ALA A 9 -1.27 -38.20 -15.68
CA ALA A 9 -1.76 -37.73 -14.39
C ALA A 9 -3.27 -37.50 -14.48
N THR A 10 -4.04 -38.32 -13.79
CA THR A 10 -5.49 -38.15 -13.65
C THR A 10 -5.76 -36.86 -12.89
N SER A 11 -6.31 -35.87 -13.60
CA SER A 11 -6.85 -34.64 -13.04
C SER A 11 -7.68 -34.93 -11.79
N SER A 12 -7.27 -34.35 -10.67
CA SER A 12 -8.06 -34.30 -9.45
C SER A 12 -9.38 -33.59 -9.77
N LYS A 13 -10.46 -34.38 -9.75
CA LYS A 13 -11.85 -33.93 -9.79
C LYS A 13 -12.02 -32.77 -8.81
N ILE A 14 -12.18 -31.56 -9.36
CA ILE A 14 -12.71 -30.42 -8.62
C ILE A 14 -14.10 -30.84 -8.14
N ARG A 15 -14.25 -31.06 -6.83
CA ARG A 15 -15.56 -31.16 -6.21
C ARG A 15 -16.06 -29.74 -6.05
N PHE A 16 -17.07 -29.38 -6.85
CA PHE A 16 -17.88 -28.22 -6.56
C PHE A 16 -18.77 -28.62 -5.38
N ASP A 17 -18.49 -28.04 -4.22
CA ASP A 17 -19.35 -28.14 -3.05
C ASP A 17 -20.54 -27.21 -3.34
N ASP A 18 -21.58 -27.76 -3.94
CA ASP A 18 -22.87 -27.09 -4.12
C ASP A 18 -23.65 -27.23 -2.82
N SER A 19 -23.12 -26.66 -1.74
CA SER A 19 -23.86 -26.47 -0.49
C SER A 19 -24.48 -25.07 -0.55
N ASP A 20 -25.40 -24.89 -1.47
CA ASP A 20 -26.36 -23.80 -1.42
C ASP A 20 -27.56 -24.34 -0.63
N ASP A 21 -27.43 -24.35 0.70
CA ASP A 21 -28.56 -24.54 1.62
C ASP A 21 -29.48 -23.31 1.51
N HIS A 22 -30.16 -23.22 0.38
CA HIS A 22 -31.31 -22.36 0.18
C HIS A 22 -32.47 -23.02 0.91
N VAL A 23 -32.81 -22.48 2.09
CA VAL A 23 -34.15 -22.66 2.66
C VAL A 23 -35.14 -21.87 1.80
N SER A 24 -35.37 -22.35 0.59
CA SER A 24 -36.52 -21.94 -0.21
C SER A 24 -37.75 -22.51 0.48
N SER A 25 -38.65 -21.65 0.93
CA SER A 25 -39.92 -22.09 1.49
C SER A 25 -40.60 -22.95 0.41
N SER A 26 -40.95 -24.20 0.72
CA SER A 26 -41.54 -25.12 -0.27
C SER A 26 -42.81 -24.59 -0.94
N GLU A 27 -43.43 -23.56 -0.33
CA GLU A 27 -44.61 -22.87 -0.83
C GLU A 27 -44.28 -21.91 -2.00
N ASP A 28 -43.12 -21.25 -1.98
CA ASP A 28 -42.71 -20.29 -3.04
C ASP A 28 -42.38 -21.00 -4.36
N GLU A 29 -41.78 -22.18 -4.31
CA GLU A 29 -41.38 -22.95 -5.51
C GLU A 29 -42.59 -23.35 -6.36
N GLY A 30 -43.69 -23.74 -5.72
CA GLY A 30 -44.91 -24.18 -6.40
C GLY A 30 -45.75 -23.05 -6.98
N GLU A 31 -45.57 -21.82 -6.51
CA GLU A 31 -46.19 -20.61 -7.08
C GLU A 31 -45.42 -20.16 -8.32
N LEU A 32 -44.08 -20.17 -8.24
CA LEU A 32 -43.19 -19.88 -9.37
C LEU A 32 -43.38 -20.83 -10.56
N GLU A 33 -43.58 -22.14 -10.32
CA GLU A 33 -43.80 -23.11 -11.40
C GLU A 33 -45.10 -22.82 -12.18
N ARG A 34 -46.15 -22.35 -11.48
CA ARG A 34 -47.42 -21.98 -12.11
C ARG A 34 -47.27 -20.72 -12.94
N GLU A 35 -46.59 -19.71 -12.41
CA GLU A 35 -46.31 -18.47 -13.12
C GLU A 35 -45.46 -18.71 -14.38
N LEU A 36 -44.43 -19.56 -14.30
CA LEU A 36 -43.57 -19.92 -15.44
C LEU A 36 -44.32 -20.71 -16.53
N ALA A 37 -45.32 -21.49 -16.15
CA ALA A 37 -46.16 -22.23 -17.10
C ALA A 37 -47.03 -21.31 -17.96
N GLU A 38 -47.35 -20.10 -17.47
CA GLU A 38 -48.13 -19.09 -18.19
C GLU A 38 -47.27 -18.23 -19.14
N VAL A 39 -45.94 -18.20 -18.94
CA VAL A 39 -45.02 -17.41 -19.78
C VAL A 39 -44.72 -18.13 -21.10
N THR A 40 -44.79 -17.40 -22.20
CA THR A 40 -44.51 -17.94 -23.53
C THR A 40 -43.00 -18.16 -23.77
N PHE A 41 -42.66 -19.13 -24.60
CA PHE A 41 -41.26 -19.47 -24.90
C PHE A 41 -40.43 -18.29 -25.47
N GLU A 42 -41.06 -17.43 -26.27
CA GLU A 42 -40.41 -16.24 -26.84
C GLU A 42 -39.96 -15.24 -25.77
N GLU A 43 -40.81 -15.04 -24.76
CA GLU A 43 -40.55 -14.13 -23.65
C GLU A 43 -39.41 -14.64 -22.76
N LEU A 44 -39.34 -15.97 -22.53
CA LEU A 44 -38.22 -16.61 -21.83
C LEU A 44 -36.89 -16.44 -22.58
N GLN A 45 -36.90 -16.59 -23.91
CA GLN A 45 -35.70 -16.44 -24.72
C GLN A 45 -35.19 -14.99 -24.71
N ARG A 46 -36.11 -14.02 -24.70
CA ARG A 46 -35.82 -12.59 -24.60
C ARG A 46 -35.24 -12.21 -23.23
N ALA A 47 -35.85 -12.68 -22.13
CA ALA A 47 -35.35 -12.47 -20.78
C ALA A 47 -33.90 -12.98 -20.61
N ARG A 48 -33.59 -14.14 -21.23
CA ARG A 48 -32.23 -14.69 -21.24
C ARG A 48 -31.24 -13.83 -22.03
N SER A 49 -31.65 -13.23 -23.14
CA SER A 49 -30.79 -12.35 -23.94
C SER A 49 -30.58 -10.97 -23.31
N ASP A 50 -31.58 -10.47 -22.58
CA ASP A 50 -31.55 -9.14 -21.99
C ASP A 50 -30.56 -9.06 -20.81
N GLY A 51 -30.24 -10.19 -20.18
CA GLY A 51 -29.15 -10.32 -19.20
C GLY A 51 -29.35 -9.52 -17.89
N SER A 52 -30.49 -8.84 -17.76
CA SER A 52 -30.89 -8.05 -16.58
C SER A 52 -31.30 -8.92 -15.40
N GLU A 53 -31.81 -10.13 -15.65
CA GLU A 53 -32.25 -11.08 -14.60
C GLU A 53 -31.07 -11.66 -13.80
N MET A 54 -29.87 -11.68 -14.39
CA MET A 54 -28.65 -12.18 -13.75
C MET A 54 -28.02 -11.20 -12.73
N VAL A 55 -28.69 -10.08 -12.46
CA VAL A 55 -28.11 -8.94 -11.72
C VAL A 55 -28.26 -9.06 -10.20
N TYR A 56 -28.89 -10.12 -9.68
CA TYR A 56 -28.76 -10.49 -8.27
C TYR A 56 -27.38 -11.12 -7.96
N ARG A 57 -26.29 -10.42 -8.31
CA ARG A 57 -25.00 -10.67 -7.66
C ARG A 57 -25.11 -10.12 -6.25
N LYS A 58 -25.45 -11.00 -5.29
CA LYS A 58 -25.22 -10.74 -3.87
C LYS A 58 -23.81 -10.16 -3.73
N PRO A 59 -23.60 -9.06 -2.97
CA PRO A 59 -22.26 -8.56 -2.75
C PRO A 59 -21.48 -9.72 -2.16
N ASN A 60 -20.47 -10.21 -2.88
CA ASN A 60 -19.59 -11.25 -2.36
C ASN A 60 -18.87 -10.62 -1.17
N THR A 61 -19.47 -10.75 0.02
CA THR A 61 -18.83 -10.46 1.28
C THR A 61 -17.83 -11.57 1.49
N GLU A 62 -16.81 -11.63 0.64
CA GLU A 62 -15.59 -12.38 0.91
C GLU A 62 -15.15 -11.87 2.27
N LYS A 63 -15.33 -12.72 3.28
CA LYS A 63 -14.90 -12.46 4.64
C LYS A 63 -13.45 -12.04 4.51
N LYS A 64 -13.15 -10.75 4.71
CA LYS A 64 -11.78 -10.23 4.66
C LYS A 64 -11.02 -11.07 5.67
N GLY A 65 -10.17 -11.99 5.19
CA GLY A 65 -9.51 -12.96 6.04
C GLY A 65 -8.82 -12.21 7.16
N SER A 66 -9.28 -12.39 8.40
CA SER A 66 -8.59 -11.78 9.52
C SER A 66 -7.24 -12.48 9.67
N ARG A 67 -6.23 -11.76 10.15
CA ARG A 67 -4.96 -12.39 10.48
C ARG A 67 -5.23 -13.44 11.57
N ALA A 68 -4.71 -14.66 11.37
CA ALA A 68 -4.83 -15.72 12.38
C ALA A 68 -4.17 -15.33 13.73
N ASN A 69 -3.17 -14.43 13.71
CA ASN A 69 -2.56 -13.82 14.89
C ASN A 69 -2.05 -12.41 14.53
N LYS A 70 -2.00 -11.48 15.49
CA LYS A 70 -1.55 -10.09 15.31
C LYS A 70 -0.12 -9.98 14.78
N ASN A 71 0.74 -10.96 15.10
CA ASN A 71 2.15 -10.98 14.70
C ASN A 71 2.40 -11.73 13.38
N ARG A 72 1.34 -12.21 12.70
CA ARG A 72 1.45 -12.96 11.44
C ARG A 72 1.11 -12.07 10.24
N PRO A 73 1.92 -12.06 9.16
CA PRO A 73 1.56 -11.37 7.93
C PRO A 73 0.35 -12.04 7.26
N MET A 74 -0.38 -11.26 6.45
CA MET A 74 -1.53 -11.75 5.68
C MET A 74 -1.15 -11.83 4.21
N GLU A 75 -1.45 -12.96 3.58
CA GLU A 75 -1.31 -13.12 2.13
C GLU A 75 -2.42 -12.35 1.42
N MET A 76 -2.04 -11.60 0.39
CA MET A 76 -2.95 -10.78 -0.42
C MET A 76 -2.72 -11.09 -1.90
N SER A 77 -3.80 -11.18 -2.67
CA SER A 77 -3.71 -11.42 -4.12
C SER A 77 -3.11 -10.21 -4.83
N SER A 78 -2.10 -10.44 -5.67
CA SER A 78 -1.48 -9.41 -6.52
C SER A 78 -2.44 -8.81 -7.56
N LYS A 79 -3.60 -9.47 -7.79
CA LYS A 79 -4.65 -8.97 -8.70
C LYS A 79 -5.49 -7.86 -8.07
N LYS A 80 -5.42 -7.65 -6.75
CA LYS A 80 -6.16 -6.57 -6.09
C LYS A 80 -5.39 -5.26 -6.31
N PRO A 81 -5.95 -4.29 -7.06
CA PRO A 81 -5.28 -3.02 -7.29
C PRO A 81 -5.09 -2.28 -5.97
N VAL A 82 -3.97 -1.56 -5.85
CA VAL A 82 -3.79 -0.62 -4.73
C VAL A 82 -4.87 0.44 -4.83
N GLY A 83 -5.38 0.88 -3.68
CA GLY A 83 -6.32 2.00 -3.62
C GLY A 83 -5.67 3.32 -4.05
N ARG A 84 -6.13 4.42 -3.46
CA ARG A 84 -5.56 5.73 -3.79
C ARG A 84 -4.15 5.87 -3.23
N PHE A 85 -3.22 6.35 -4.06
CA PHE A 85 -1.94 6.85 -3.57
C PHE A 85 -2.20 8.03 -2.65
N ARG A 86 -1.68 7.97 -1.42
CA ARG A 86 -1.79 9.08 -0.47
C ARG A 86 -0.88 10.20 -0.93
N GLU A 87 -1.43 11.39 -1.07
CA GLU A 87 -0.63 12.59 -1.28
C GLU A 87 0.20 12.87 -0.02
N VAL A 88 1.52 12.78 -0.15
CA VAL A 88 2.45 13.14 0.92
C VAL A 88 2.61 14.64 0.92
N ILE A 89 1.78 15.34 1.69
CA ILE A 89 1.92 16.79 1.92
C ILE A 89 3.16 16.99 2.80
N GLN A 90 4.22 17.52 2.20
CA GLN A 90 5.46 17.81 2.92
C GLN A 90 5.25 19.02 3.83
N VAL A 91 5.01 18.75 5.12
CA VAL A 91 4.99 19.79 6.14
C VAL A 91 6.41 20.36 6.31
N PRO A 92 6.59 21.69 6.35
CA PRO A 92 7.89 22.28 6.63
C PRO A 92 8.41 21.77 7.97
N LYS A 93 9.54 21.04 7.93
CA LYS A 93 10.15 20.47 9.13
C LYS A 93 10.78 21.59 9.95
N LYS A 94 10.44 21.67 11.23
CA LYS A 94 11.15 22.53 12.18
C LYS A 94 12.55 21.97 12.36
N VAL A 95 13.56 22.70 11.90
CA VAL A 95 14.94 22.31 12.15
C VAL A 95 15.41 23.01 13.41
N VAL A 96 15.71 22.24 14.45
CA VAL A 96 16.36 22.74 15.65
C VAL A 96 17.80 23.04 15.27
N ARG A 97 18.12 24.33 15.13
CA ARG A 97 19.47 24.82 14.84
C ARG A 97 20.08 25.32 16.15
N ASP A 98 21.39 25.12 16.29
CA ASP A 98 22.14 25.70 17.40
C ASP A 98 22.26 27.20 17.14
N PRO A 99 21.75 28.06 18.04
CA PRO A 99 21.73 29.50 17.84
C PRO A 99 23.13 30.10 17.69
N ARG A 100 24.18 29.41 18.15
CA ARG A 100 25.57 29.84 17.98
C ARG A 100 26.09 29.70 16.55
N PHE A 101 25.52 28.77 15.79
CA PHE A 101 25.92 28.47 14.42
C PHE A 101 24.84 28.88 13.41
N GLU A 102 23.84 29.64 13.87
CA GLU A 102 22.79 30.16 13.02
C GLU A 102 23.29 31.38 12.25
N SER A 103 22.88 31.53 10.99
CA SER A 103 23.22 32.71 10.17
C SER A 103 22.80 34.04 10.80
N LEU A 104 21.90 34.00 11.78
CA LEU A 104 21.38 35.15 12.51
C LEU A 104 22.18 35.48 13.78
N CYS A 105 23.22 34.72 14.13
CA CYS A 105 23.97 34.87 15.39
C CYS A 105 24.89 36.12 15.45
N GLY A 106 24.72 37.08 14.54
CA GLY A 106 25.44 38.34 14.49
C GLY A 106 26.57 38.37 13.47
N THR A 107 26.95 39.58 13.05
CA THR A 107 28.06 39.83 12.13
C THR A 107 29.35 40.11 12.88
N LEU A 108 30.47 39.55 12.41
CA LEU A 108 31.79 39.81 12.99
C LEU A 108 32.22 41.27 12.73
N ASP A 109 32.41 42.04 13.78
CA ASP A 109 33.10 43.34 13.70
C ASP A 109 34.62 43.12 13.66
N VAL A 110 35.18 43.24 12.45
CA VAL A 110 36.60 43.01 12.16
C VAL A 110 37.49 44.03 12.87
N ASP A 111 37.04 45.29 12.96
CA ASP A 111 37.86 46.37 13.52
C ASP A 111 37.91 46.28 15.04
N GLY A 112 36.76 46.03 15.68
CA GLY A 112 36.68 45.74 17.11
C GLY A 112 37.41 44.45 17.49
N PHE A 113 37.36 43.42 16.65
CA PHE A 113 38.13 42.20 16.85
C PHE A 113 39.64 42.46 16.83
N LYS A 114 40.16 43.13 15.78
CA LYS A 114 41.58 43.48 15.68
C LYS A 114 42.05 44.24 16.91
N LYS A 115 41.35 45.31 17.30
CA LYS A 115 41.68 46.13 18.47
C LYS A 115 41.78 45.32 19.76
N ARG A 116 40.81 44.44 20.03
CA ARG A 116 40.79 43.59 21.24
C ARG A 116 41.95 42.59 21.27
N TYR A 117 42.37 42.12 20.12
CA TYR A 117 43.45 41.13 19.98
C TYR A 117 44.75 41.72 19.40
N ASN A 118 44.95 43.04 19.52
CA ASN A 118 46.15 43.72 18.99
C ASN A 118 47.44 43.12 19.55
N PHE A 119 47.44 42.66 20.80
CA PHE A 119 48.62 42.05 21.43
C PHE A 119 49.14 40.81 20.67
N LEU A 120 48.26 40.09 19.96
CA LEU A 120 48.68 38.95 19.15
C LEU A 120 49.49 39.40 17.93
N TYR A 121 49.01 40.45 17.27
CA TYR A 121 49.63 40.96 16.04
C TYR A 121 50.91 41.76 16.30
N GLU A 122 50.94 42.51 17.40
CA GLU A 122 52.08 43.37 17.74
C GLU A 122 53.22 42.58 18.39
N ASN A 123 52.91 41.60 19.25
CA ASN A 123 53.94 40.98 20.11
C ASN A 123 54.13 39.48 19.85
N THR A 124 53.07 38.68 19.96
CA THR A 124 53.22 37.21 20.00
C THR A 124 53.56 36.63 18.64
N LEU A 125 52.82 37.02 17.58
CA LEU A 125 53.03 36.48 16.23
C LEU A 125 54.40 36.86 15.63
N PRO A 126 54.90 38.11 15.77
CA PRO A 126 56.24 38.46 15.30
C PRO A 126 57.34 37.68 16.03
N ALA A 127 57.24 37.53 17.35
CA ALA A 127 58.21 36.80 18.16
C ALA A 127 58.27 35.31 17.76
N GLU A 128 57.11 34.64 17.68
CA GLU A 128 57.01 33.25 17.22
C GLU A 128 57.58 33.08 15.80
N ARG A 129 57.33 34.04 14.92
CA ARG A 129 57.86 34.02 13.55
C ARG A 129 59.38 34.16 13.51
N GLU A 130 59.98 34.92 14.41
CA GLU A 130 61.43 35.03 14.53
C GLU A 130 62.05 33.75 15.10
N GLU A 131 61.40 33.13 16.09
CA GLU A 131 61.83 31.84 16.64
C GLU A 131 61.81 30.73 15.57
N LEU A 132 60.73 30.65 14.79
CA LEU A 132 60.61 29.68 13.68
C LEU A 132 61.61 29.91 12.55
N LYS A 133 62.06 31.15 12.33
CA LYS A 133 63.11 31.44 11.34
C LYS A 133 64.51 31.06 11.82
N LYS A 134 64.70 30.95 13.13
CA LYS A 134 65.98 30.57 13.76
C LYS A 134 66.12 29.06 13.89
N GLN A 135 65.01 28.33 13.90
CA GLN A 135 64.98 26.87 13.72
C GLN A 135 65.25 26.49 12.26
#